data_AF-A0A1B8PIY6-F1
#
_entry.id   AF-A0A1B8PIY6-F1
#
_cell.length_a   1.000
_cell.length_b   1.000
_cell.length_c   1.000
_cell.angle_alpha   90.00
_cell.angle_beta   90.00
_cell.angle_gamma   90.00
#
_symmetry.space_group_name_H-M   'P 1'
#
loop_
_entity.id
_entity.type
_entity.pdbx_description
1 polymer ?
#
loop_
_entity_poly.entity_id
_entity_poly.type
_entity_poly.pdbx_seq_one_letter_code
_entity_poly.pdbx_strand_id
1 'polypeptide(L)'
;MILGHTIELAPNNKQATYFNKACGIARLAYNWALAEWQKQYQTDKNYRDEYQANGIEIDKTKLNSPNQFKLRKQLNSIKKQQFPFMAQVTKCSPQEAIIQLSKAFDNFFKGQAKYPQFRKKASTTNLA
;
A
#
# COMPACT_ATOMS: atom_id res chain seq x y z
N MET A 1 -30.40 -15.40 4.91
CA MET A 1 -29.30 -14.59 5.45
C MET A 1 -28.67 -15.39 6.59
N ILE A 2 -27.42 -15.82 6.47
CA ILE A 2 -26.74 -16.56 7.55
C ILE A 2 -25.98 -15.54 8.40
N LEU A 3 -26.36 -15.42 9.67
CA LEU A 3 -25.63 -14.60 10.64
C LEU A 3 -24.38 -15.38 11.08
N GLY A 4 -23.20 -14.89 10.69
CA GLY A 4 -21.93 -15.45 11.14
C GLY A 4 -21.64 -15.11 12.60
N HIS A 5 -20.95 -16.01 13.31
CA HIS A 5 -20.50 -15.76 14.68
C HIS A 5 -19.49 -14.60 14.69
N THR A 6 -19.78 -13.56 15.49
CA THR A 6 -18.90 -12.39 15.65
C THR A 6 -18.09 -12.58 16.93
N ILE A 7 -16.76 -12.45 16.84
CA ILE A 7 -15.84 -12.59 17.98
C ILE A 7 -15.14 -11.26 18.18
N GLU A 8 -15.18 -10.74 19.40
CA GLU A 8 -14.39 -9.59 19.82
C GLU A 8 -13.12 -10.04 20.55
N LEU A 9 -12.02 -9.31 20.34
CA LEU A 9 -10.81 -9.46 21.14
C LEU A 9 -10.91 -8.55 22.36
N ALA A 10 -10.58 -9.08 23.55
CA ALA A 10 -10.42 -8.29 24.77
C ALA A 10 -8.92 -8.12 25.10
N PRO A 11 -8.19 -7.21 24.42
CA PRO A 11 -6.75 -7.06 24.60
C PRO A 11 -6.41 -6.39 25.92
N ASN A 12 -5.33 -6.85 26.57
CA ASN A 12 -4.70 -6.08 27.64
C ASN A 12 -3.92 -4.87 27.09
N ASN A 13 -3.44 -4.01 27.98
CA ASN A 13 -2.71 -2.78 27.61
C ASN A 13 -1.50 -3.04 26.69
N LYS A 14 -0.77 -4.14 26.88
CA LYS A 14 0.38 -4.50 26.03
C LYS A 14 -0.05 -4.90 24.63
N GLN A 15 -1.10 -5.72 24.51
CA GLN A 15 -1.67 -6.16 23.24
C GLN A 15 -2.30 -4.99 22.47
N ALA A 16 -3.08 -4.14 23.15
CA ALA A 16 -3.69 -2.96 22.55
C ALA A 16 -2.62 -2.00 21.99
N THR A 17 -1.53 -1.78 22.75
CA THR A 17 -0.39 -0.99 22.29
C THR A 17 0.27 -1.62 21.06
N TYR A 18 0.47 -2.94 21.05
CA TYR A 18 1.04 -3.66 19.92
C TYR A 18 0.16 -3.55 18.67
N PHE A 19 -1.16 -3.75 18.79
CA PHE A 19 -2.09 -3.62 17.67
C PHE A 19 -2.11 -2.21 17.11
N ASN A 20 -2.10 -1.18 17.96
CA ASN A 20 -2.00 0.21 17.51
C ASN A 20 -0.73 0.47 16.70
N LYS A 21 0.42 -0.06 17.13
CA LYS A 21 1.67 0.02 16.35
C LYS A 21 1.55 -0.71 15.02
N ALA A 22 1.00 -1.93 15.01
CA ALA A 22 0.83 -2.72 13.80
C ALA A 22 -0.09 -2.03 12.79
N CYS A 23 -1.28 -1.59 13.21
CA CYS A 23 -2.21 -0.83 12.37
C CYS A 23 -1.56 0.47 11.84
N GLY A 24 -0.77 1.16 12.67
CA GLY A 24 0.01 2.32 12.27
C GLY A 24 1.00 2.00 11.14
N ILE A 25 1.78 0.93 11.29
CA ILE A 25 2.77 0.48 10.30
C ILE A 25 2.10 -0.01 9.01
N ALA A 26 0.99 -0.75 9.10
CA ALA A 26 0.22 -1.17 7.93
C ALA A 26 -0.27 0.03 7.11
N ARG A 27 -0.83 1.04 7.79
CA ARG A 27 -1.27 2.29 7.16
C ARG A 27 -0.11 3.05 6.50
N LEU A 28 1.03 3.16 7.18
CA LEU A 28 2.22 3.81 6.64
C LEU A 28 2.75 3.07 5.41
N ALA A 29 2.83 1.74 5.45
CA ALA A 29 3.28 0.93 4.31
C ALA A 29 2.34 1.03 3.10
N TYR A 30 1.02 1.03 3.33
CA TYR A 30 0.03 1.25 2.27
C TYR A 30 0.24 2.62 1.60
N ASN A 31 0.34 3.68 2.41
CA ASN A 31 0.48 5.05 1.91
C ASN A 31 1.80 5.26 1.17
N TRP A 32 2.90 4.75 1.74
CA TRP A 32 4.20 4.78 1.08
C TRP A 32 4.16 4.05 -0.27
N ALA A 33 3.56 2.87 -0.32
CA ALA A 33 3.46 2.10 -1.56
C ALA A 33 2.56 2.77 -2.60
N LEU A 34 1.48 3.45 -2.18
CA LEU A 34 0.63 4.24 -3.09
C LEU A 34 1.40 5.41 -3.70
N ALA A 35 2.17 6.13 -2.88
CA ALA A 35 3.01 7.23 -3.35
C ALA A 35 4.08 6.76 -4.36
N GLU A 36 4.77 5.65 -4.06
CA GLU A 36 5.75 5.06 -4.97
C GLU A 36 5.11 4.55 -6.26
N TRP A 37 3.92 3.93 -6.17
CA TRP A 37 3.16 3.52 -7.35
C TRP A 37 2.83 4.71 -8.26
N GLN A 38 2.32 5.80 -7.68
CA GLN A 38 1.99 7.02 -8.40
C GLN A 38 3.22 7.62 -9.09
N LYS A 39 4.36 7.68 -8.37
CA LYS A 39 5.62 8.15 -8.93
C LYS A 39 6.09 7.31 -10.12
N GLN A 40 6.12 5.98 -9.96
CA GLN A 40 6.54 5.05 -11.02
C GLN A 40 5.63 5.17 -12.24
N TYR A 41 4.32 5.25 -12.04
CA TYR A 41 3.36 5.43 -13.13
C TYR A 41 3.53 6.77 -13.85
N GLN A 42 3.79 7.86 -13.11
CA GLN A 42 4.01 9.18 -13.72
C GLN A 42 5.28 9.18 -14.59
N THR A 43 6.36 8.55 -14.11
CA THR A 43 7.58 8.39 -14.91
C THR A 43 7.32 7.60 -16.19
N ASP A 44 6.60 6.49 -16.09
CA ASP A 44 6.21 5.68 -17.26
C ASP A 44 5.33 6.48 -18.23
N LYS A 45 4.42 7.32 -17.72
CA LYS A 45 3.57 8.18 -18.54
C LYS A 45 4.40 9.21 -19.31
N ASN A 46 5.29 9.93 -18.62
CA ASN A 46 6.16 10.93 -19.26
C ASN A 46 7.02 10.30 -20.37
N TYR A 47 7.59 9.12 -20.11
CA TYR A 47 8.37 8.37 -21.10
C TYR A 47 7.54 8.07 -22.37
N ARG A 48 6.29 7.62 -22.21
CA ARG A 48 5.39 7.35 -23.34
C ARG A 48 5.04 8.62 -24.10
N ASP A 49 4.68 9.68 -23.37
CA ASP A 49 4.26 10.96 -23.94
C ASP A 49 5.40 11.60 -24.76
N GLU A 50 6.63 11.59 -24.23
CA GLU A 50 7.83 12.09 -24.91
C GLU A 50 8.16 11.30 -26.19
N TYR A 51 8.11 9.97 -26.14
CA TYR A 51 8.42 9.15 -27.31
C TYR A 51 7.35 9.27 -28.40
N GLN A 52 6.08 9.32 -28.00
CA GLN A 52 4.96 9.53 -28.92
C GLN A 52 5.05 10.90 -29.60
N ALA A 53 5.41 11.96 -28.86
CA ALA A 53 5.59 13.29 -29.42
C ALA A 53 6.72 13.36 -30.46
N ASN A 54 7.77 12.54 -30.29
CA ASN A 54 8.89 12.46 -31.22
C ASN A 54 8.68 11.42 -32.34
N GLY A 55 7.53 10.73 -32.39
CA GLY A 55 7.25 9.70 -33.39
C GLY A 55 8.14 8.45 -33.27
N ILE A 56 8.72 8.21 -32.09
CA ILE A 56 9.64 7.09 -31.82
C ILE A 56 8.84 5.93 -31.24
N GLU A 57 9.14 4.70 -31.70
CA GLU A 57 8.54 3.50 -31.13
C GLU A 57 8.91 3.31 -29.64
N ILE A 58 7.91 2.97 -28.83
CA ILE A 58 8.07 2.79 -27.39
C ILE A 58 8.63 1.40 -27.11
N ASP A 59 9.81 1.36 -26.49
CA ASP A 59 10.38 0.12 -25.96
C ASP A 59 9.64 -0.28 -24.68
N LYS A 60 8.76 -1.26 -24.80
CA LYS A 60 7.94 -1.77 -23.68
C LYS A 60 8.79 -2.39 -22.57
N THR A 61 10.03 -2.82 -22.84
CA THR A 61 10.91 -3.42 -21.84
C THR A 61 11.40 -2.40 -20.80
N LYS A 62 11.37 -1.11 -21.15
CA LYS A 62 11.79 0.00 -20.28
C LYS A 62 10.68 0.51 -19.36
N LEU A 63 9.43 0.12 -19.60
CA LEU A 63 8.29 0.53 -18.78
C LEU A 63 8.32 -0.17 -17.42
N ASN A 64 8.33 0.61 -16.35
CA ASN A 64 8.24 0.07 -15.01
C ASN A 64 6.78 -0.18 -14.64
N SER A 65 6.25 -1.33 -15.09
CA SER A 65 4.94 -1.83 -14.61
C SER A 65 4.99 -2.01 -13.09
N PRO A 66 4.25 -1.19 -12.30
CA PRO A 66 4.30 -1.28 -10.85
C PRO A 66 3.73 -2.60 -10.38
N ASN A 67 4.38 -3.21 -9.39
CA ASN A 67 4.03 -4.54 -8.90
C ASN A 67 4.33 -4.62 -7.39
N GLN A 68 3.42 -5.23 -6.63
CA GLN A 68 3.59 -5.45 -5.19
C GLN A 68 4.92 -6.12 -4.83
N PHE A 69 5.43 -7.05 -5.65
CA PHE A 69 6.71 -7.69 -5.41
C PHE A 69 7.88 -6.69 -5.48
N LYS A 70 7.87 -5.79 -6.47
CA LYS A 70 8.89 -4.74 -6.62
C LYS A 70 8.82 -3.75 -5.46
N LEU A 71 7.62 -3.30 -5.09
CA LEU A 71 7.41 -2.38 -3.97
C LEU A 71 7.83 -2.99 -2.63
N ARG A 72 7.55 -4.27 -2.39
CA ARG A 72 8.03 -4.97 -1.19
C ARG A 72 9.55 -5.07 -1.15
N LYS A 73 10.18 -5.35 -2.29
CA LYS A 73 11.64 -5.39 -2.40
C LYS A 73 12.25 -4.02 -2.10
N GLN A 74 11.69 -2.95 -2.68
CA GLN A 74 12.11 -1.57 -2.44
C GLN A 74 11.87 -1.14 -0.99
N LEU A 75 10.73 -1.47 -0.39
CA LEU A 75 10.50 -1.17 1.02
C LEU A 75 11.52 -1.91 1.90
N ASN A 76 11.80 -3.18 1.61
CA ASN A 76 12.75 -3.96 2.37
C ASN A 76 14.19 -3.43 2.29
N SER A 77 14.59 -2.82 1.18
CA SER A 77 15.93 -2.21 1.06
C SER A 77 16.06 -0.93 1.88
N ILE A 78 15.00 -0.12 1.98
CA ILE A 78 15.04 1.17 2.70
C ILE A 78 14.60 1.09 4.15
N LYS A 79 13.77 0.09 4.54
CA LYS A 79 13.08 0.10 5.83
C LYS A 79 14.01 0.11 7.04
N LYS A 80 15.19 -0.51 6.94
CA LYS A 80 16.14 -0.52 8.07
C LYS A 80 16.66 0.88 8.38
N GLN A 81 16.87 1.68 7.34
CA GLN A 81 17.40 3.04 7.46
C GLN A 81 16.29 4.06 7.71
N GLN A 82 15.21 4.02 6.92
CA GLN A 82 14.16 5.05 6.95
C GLN A 82 13.04 4.75 7.94
N PHE A 83 12.76 3.47 8.22
CA PHE A 83 11.63 3.03 9.03
C PHE A 83 12.00 1.94 10.04
N PRO A 84 13.04 2.14 10.88
CA PRO A 84 13.55 1.08 11.77
C PRO A 84 12.47 0.55 12.73
N PHE A 85 11.49 1.38 13.10
CA PHE A 85 10.35 0.99 13.94
C PHE A 85 9.45 -0.09 13.31
N MET A 86 9.52 -0.33 11.99
CA MET A 86 8.77 -1.43 11.36
C MET A 86 9.14 -2.82 11.91
N ALA A 87 10.35 -2.97 12.47
CA ALA A 87 10.78 -4.21 13.10
C ALA A 87 10.12 -4.49 14.46
N GLN A 88 9.41 -3.52 15.04
CA GLN A 88 8.72 -3.68 16.33
C GLN A 88 7.44 -4.53 16.23
N VAL A 89 6.96 -4.80 15.02
CA VAL A 89 5.74 -5.58 14.77
C VAL A 89 6.00 -6.68 13.73
N THR A 90 5.02 -7.56 13.57
CA THR A 90 5.08 -8.63 12.57
C THR A 90 5.36 -8.11 11.16
N LYS A 91 6.23 -8.82 10.43
CA LYS A 91 6.53 -8.56 9.01
C LYS A 91 5.29 -8.54 8.12
N CYS A 92 4.23 -9.27 8.53
CA CYS A 92 2.99 -9.37 7.79
C CYS A 92 2.24 -8.04 7.74
N SER A 93 2.42 -7.17 8.75
CA SER A 93 1.73 -5.88 8.84
C SER A 93 2.01 -4.97 7.63
N PRO A 94 3.27 -4.64 7.29
CA PRO A 94 3.56 -3.89 6.07
C PRO A 94 3.36 -4.71 4.79
N GLN A 95 3.61 -6.02 4.81
CA GLN A 95 3.49 -6.87 3.62
C GLN A 95 2.04 -6.95 3.12
N GLU A 96 1.09 -7.26 4.00
CA GLU A 96 -0.33 -7.37 3.63
C GLU A 96 -0.89 -6.01 3.20
N ALA A 97 -0.41 -4.92 3.76
CA ALA A 97 -0.79 -3.58 3.32
C ALA A 97 -0.44 -3.33 1.85
N ILE A 98 0.75 -3.75 1.39
CA ILE A 98 1.15 -3.62 -0.02
C ILE A 98 0.35 -4.57 -0.92
N ILE A 99 0.05 -5.79 -0.45
CA ILE A 99 -0.79 -6.74 -1.19
C ILE A 99 -2.21 -6.19 -1.37
N GLN A 100 -2.78 -5.58 -0.32
CA GLN A 100 -4.08 -4.92 -0.39
C GLN A 100 -4.09 -3.75 -1.38
N LEU A 101 -3.00 -2.98 -1.47
CA LEU A 101 -2.87 -1.94 -2.48
C LEU A 101 -2.90 -2.52 -3.90
N SER A 102 -2.17 -3.62 -4.14
CA SER A 102 -2.19 -4.33 -5.43
C SER A 102 -3.62 -4.74 -5.81
N LYS A 103 -4.34 -5.38 -4.89
CA LYS A 103 -5.74 -5.79 -5.11
C LYS A 103 -6.65 -4.59 -5.39
N ALA A 104 -6.40 -3.45 -4.73
CA ALA A 104 -7.16 -2.23 -4.96
C ALA A 104 -6.94 -1.69 -6.38
N PHE A 105 -5.70 -1.73 -6.89
CA PHE A 105 -5.41 -1.39 -8.29
C PHE A 105 -6.01 -2.41 -9.27
N ASP A 106 -5.92 -3.71 -8.98
CA ASP A 106 -6.54 -4.74 -9.83
C ASP A 106 -8.05 -4.51 -9.98
N ASN A 107 -8.73 -4.19 -8.88
CA ASN A 107 -10.16 -3.88 -8.89
C ASN A 107 -10.46 -2.55 -9.62
N PHE A 108 -9.59 -1.54 -9.48
CA PHE A 108 -9.72 -0.28 -10.21
C PHE A 108 -9.60 -0.50 -11.73
N PHE A 109 -8.60 -1.25 -12.19
CA PHE A 109 -8.43 -1.53 -13.61
C PHE A 109 -9.53 -2.42 -14.20
N LYS A 110 -10.16 -3.26 -13.37
CA LYS A 110 -11.38 -4.02 -13.74
C LYS A 110 -12.66 -3.18 -13.74
N GLY A 111 -12.60 -1.90 -13.35
CA GLY A 111 -13.78 -1.04 -13.21
C GLY A 111 -14.70 -1.39 -12.03
N GLN A 112 -14.22 -2.21 -11.09
CA GLN A 112 -15.00 -2.69 -9.94
C GLN A 112 -14.87 -1.78 -8.71
N ALA A 113 -13.87 -0.91 -8.69
CA ALA A 113 -13.61 0.01 -7.59
C ALA A 113 -13.08 1.36 -8.09
N LYS A 114 -13.20 2.39 -7.25
CA LYS A 114 -12.57 3.69 -7.49
C LYS A 114 -11.05 3.62 -7.30
N TYR A 115 -10.36 4.64 -7.80
CA TYR A 115 -8.90 4.74 -7.66
C TYR A 115 -8.46 4.69 -6.19
N PRO A 116 -7.40 3.96 -5.83
CA PRO A 116 -6.90 3.85 -4.46
C PRO A 116 -6.53 5.22 -3.85
N GLN A 117 -6.88 5.43 -2.57
CA GLN A 117 -6.59 6.67 -1.86
C GLN A 117 -5.74 6.44 -0.62
N PHE A 118 -5.00 7.48 -0.20
CA PHE A 118 -4.23 7.45 1.04
C PHE A 118 -5.13 7.15 2.25
N ARG A 119 -4.72 6.16 3.05
CA ARG A 119 -5.41 5.77 4.27
C ARG A 119 -5.17 6.79 5.38
N LYS A 120 -6.25 7.21 6.02
CA LYS A 120 -6.24 8.09 7.19
C LYS A 120 -6.40 7.26 8.47
N LYS A 121 -5.97 7.79 9.60
CA LYS A 121 -6.41 7.24 10.90
C LYS A 121 -7.88 7.59 11.03
N ALA A 122 -8.73 6.66 11.45
CA ALA A 122 -10.05 7.04 11.91
C ALA A 122 -9.87 7.98 13.12
N SER A 123 -10.47 9.17 13.07
CA SER A 123 -10.68 9.94 14.30
C SER A 123 -11.68 9.17 15.13
N THR A 124 -11.30 8.81 16.35
CA THR A 124 -12.27 8.37 17.35
C THR A 124 -13.08 9.59 17.75
N THR A 125 -14.06 9.97 16.93
CA THR A 125 -15.15 10.80 17.42
C THR A 125 -16.03 9.82 18.20
N ASN A 126 -15.88 9.84 19.53
CA ASN A 126 -16.71 9.06 20.43
C ASN A 126 -18.18 9.29 20.07
N LEU A 127 -18.88 8.23 19.66
CA LEU A 127 -20.31 8.16 19.86
C LEU A 127 -20.49 8.04 21.39
N ALA A 128 -20.86 9.17 21.99
CA ALA A 128 -21.38 9.24 23.35
C ALA A 128 -22.72 8.53 23.45
#